data_AF-A0A0L6JC23-F1
#
_entry.id   AF-A0A0L6JC23-F1
#
_cell.length_a   1.000
_cell.length_b   1.000
_cell.length_c   1.000
_cell.angle_alpha   90.00
_cell.angle_beta   90.00
_cell.angle_gamma   90.00
#
_symmetry.space_group_name_H-M   'P 1'
#
loop_
_entity.id
_entity.type
_entity.pdbx_description
1 polymer ?
#
loop_
_entity_poly.entity_id
_entity_poly.type
_entity_poly.pdbx_seq_one_letter_code
_entity_poly.pdbx_strand_id
1 'polypeptide(L)'
;MSPSASEIVLVPRGEAGHFLPAALGWRGKPITVTAHPGAANHILCLPVLDFVRLGFPEANGRLDLLEPGDVENLRSGRAALLLDLSNEGPGLHAPTFEALHRNLEGLGIPRAQAILVSQNRALRLDYEQLYGEGLRFWTFDFFPLQVALWLDDVAGPRLFAQHPLDRTGYAPFAQATGPARFLCQNAALRWHRVLLYRWFQLQRLDHEGLISFHGIGADNPKAGGIDVFHAPPEIEAAFGPLLADVGTWIPRQARRIDTPAPGGDMVLTLDTQAYAACDLTIISETDFFELGVERVTEKSLKAAAMGLPFVMVGAPRAVALLSELGFHTFGSLVDHHYDRVTDPVERLPEVFRSIEAAWADCRRDRAAWQRRAREQAEANVAHARRGLLRQLDRVMVAPLVERLARFMETGTLVH
;
A
#
# COMPACT_ATOMS: atom_id res chain seq x y z
N MET A 1 0.16 19.08 -35.63
CA MET A 1 1.35 19.44 -34.83
C MET A 1 0.89 19.42 -33.38
N SER A 2 1.30 18.41 -32.61
CA SER A 2 0.91 18.24 -31.20
C SER A 2 1.56 19.35 -30.37
N PRO A 3 0.92 19.90 -29.32
CA PRO A 3 1.51 20.97 -28.53
C PRO A 3 2.82 20.49 -27.91
N SER A 4 3.83 21.37 -27.85
CA SER A 4 5.05 21.10 -27.09
C SER A 4 4.65 20.76 -25.66
N ALA A 5 4.91 19.54 -25.21
CA ALA A 5 4.73 19.19 -23.80
C ALA A 5 5.60 20.15 -23.00
N SER A 6 4.96 21.08 -22.28
CA SER A 6 5.67 22.01 -21.41
C SER A 6 6.49 21.19 -20.43
N GLU A 7 7.79 21.51 -20.34
CA GLU A 7 8.72 20.85 -19.43
C GLU A 7 8.14 20.87 -18.00
N ILE A 8 7.96 19.69 -17.39
CA ILE A 8 7.43 19.60 -16.03
C ILE A 8 8.54 19.96 -15.06
N VAL A 9 8.36 21.04 -14.33
CA VAL A 9 9.34 21.53 -13.35
C VAL A 9 8.89 21.18 -11.94
N LEU A 10 9.63 20.28 -11.29
CA LEU A 10 9.47 19.95 -9.87
C LEU A 10 10.59 20.59 -9.07
N VAL A 11 10.23 21.25 -7.98
CA VAL A 11 11.14 21.99 -7.10
C VAL A 11 11.07 21.35 -5.71
N PRO A 12 11.97 20.40 -5.40
CA PRO A 12 12.00 19.77 -4.09
C PRO A 12 12.51 20.75 -3.03
N ARG A 13 11.91 20.69 -1.83
CA ARG A 13 12.48 21.29 -0.62
C ARG A 13 12.70 20.22 0.46
N GLY A 14 13.90 20.27 1.05
CA GLY A 14 14.38 19.27 2.01
C GLY A 14 15.28 18.21 1.37
N GLU A 15 16.09 17.56 2.20
CA GLU A 15 17.19 16.69 1.73
C GLU A 15 16.76 15.22 1.51
N ALA A 16 15.60 14.78 2.00
CA ALA A 16 15.21 13.36 1.93
C ALA A 16 13.69 13.14 1.89
N GLY A 17 13.27 12.06 1.19
CA GLY A 17 11.92 11.49 1.27
C GLY A 17 10.98 11.73 0.09
N HIS A 18 11.48 12.27 -1.03
CA HIS A 18 10.66 12.50 -2.21
C HIS A 18 10.40 11.20 -2.98
N PHE A 19 9.21 10.66 -2.84
CA PHE A 19 8.79 9.41 -3.45
C PHE A 19 8.27 9.64 -4.87
N LEU A 20 7.43 10.66 -5.05
CA LEU A 20 6.82 10.94 -6.33
C LEU A 20 7.85 11.36 -7.41
N PRO A 21 8.72 12.36 -7.18
CA PRO A 21 9.77 12.72 -8.16
C PRO A 21 10.66 11.53 -8.54
N ALA A 22 11.06 10.71 -7.55
CA ALA A 22 11.87 9.52 -7.79
C ALA A 22 11.13 8.50 -8.68
N ALA A 23 9.86 8.23 -8.39
CA ALA A 23 9.03 7.31 -9.17
C ALA A 23 8.84 7.79 -10.62
N LEU A 24 8.58 9.08 -10.83
CA LEU A 24 8.43 9.61 -12.18
C LEU A 24 9.76 9.58 -12.96
N GLY A 25 10.89 9.77 -12.26
CA GLY A 25 12.23 9.57 -12.81
C GLY A 25 12.47 8.13 -13.29
N TRP A 26 12.08 7.12 -12.50
CA TRP A 26 12.15 5.71 -12.92
C TRP A 26 11.31 5.40 -14.17
N ARG A 27 10.19 6.11 -14.34
CA ARG A 27 9.30 6.01 -15.52
C ARG A 27 9.85 6.74 -16.75
N GLY A 28 10.98 7.45 -16.64
CA GLY A 28 11.61 8.17 -17.74
C GLY A 28 10.77 9.32 -18.28
N LYS A 29 9.91 9.94 -17.45
CA LYS A 29 9.10 11.08 -17.86
C LYS A 29 9.98 12.34 -17.98
N PRO A 30 9.71 13.25 -18.94
CA PRO A 30 10.50 14.47 -19.16
C PRO A 30 10.22 15.49 -18.05
N ILE A 31 10.84 15.29 -16.91
CA ILE A 31 10.67 16.10 -15.71
C ILE A 31 12.02 16.69 -15.33
N THR A 32 12.02 17.99 -15.10
CA THR A 32 13.17 18.73 -14.61
C THR A 32 13.01 18.95 -13.11
N VAL A 33 13.94 18.38 -12.35
CA VAL A 33 14.03 18.55 -10.90
C VAL A 33 15.11 19.59 -10.62
N THR A 34 14.73 20.77 -10.16
CA THR A 34 15.64 21.91 -9.96
C THR A 34 15.30 22.71 -8.71
N ALA A 35 16.31 23.26 -8.04
CA ALA A 35 16.09 24.21 -6.94
C ALA A 35 15.66 25.60 -7.45
N HIS A 36 15.91 25.91 -8.73
CA HIS A 36 15.76 27.24 -9.31
C HIS A 36 14.89 27.18 -10.57
N PRO A 37 13.55 27.33 -10.45
CA PRO A 37 12.62 27.19 -11.57
C PRO A 37 12.59 28.39 -12.53
N GLY A 38 13.40 29.43 -12.32
CA GLY A 38 13.49 30.59 -13.21
C GLY A 38 12.17 31.37 -13.29
N ALA A 39 11.61 31.50 -14.50
CA ALA A 39 10.33 32.16 -14.80
C ALA A 39 9.15 31.18 -15.01
N ALA A 40 9.39 29.86 -14.98
CA ALA A 40 8.38 28.86 -15.27
C ALA A 40 7.35 28.71 -14.13
N ASN A 41 6.16 28.23 -14.49
CA ASN A 41 5.25 27.59 -13.53
C ASN A 41 5.92 26.31 -13.01
N HIS A 42 5.75 26.00 -11.73
CA HIS A 42 6.46 24.87 -11.12
C HIS A 42 5.70 24.27 -9.92
N ILE A 43 5.96 23.02 -9.61
CA ILE A 43 5.42 22.36 -8.42
C ILE A 43 6.48 22.36 -7.33
N LEU A 44 6.18 22.97 -6.18
CA LEU A 44 6.99 22.88 -4.98
C LEU A 44 6.66 21.57 -4.26
N CYS A 45 7.59 20.61 -4.28
CA CYS A 45 7.40 19.32 -3.64
C CYS A 45 7.96 19.34 -2.23
N LEU A 46 7.14 18.99 -1.24
CA LEU A 46 7.55 18.76 0.14
C LEU A 46 7.33 17.28 0.48
N PRO A 47 8.33 16.57 1.03
CA PRO A 47 8.14 15.18 1.43
C PRO A 47 7.25 15.11 2.67
N VAL A 48 6.32 14.15 2.72
CA VAL A 48 5.54 13.85 3.92
C VAL A 48 5.84 12.41 4.31
N LEU A 49 6.88 12.24 5.11
CA LEU A 49 7.31 10.90 5.57
C LEU A 49 6.35 10.29 6.60
N ASP A 50 5.62 11.12 7.31
CA ASP A 50 4.67 10.74 8.37
C ASP A 50 3.55 11.77 8.37
N PHE A 51 2.32 11.31 8.22
CA PHE A 51 1.15 12.16 8.09
C PHE A 51 0.93 13.07 9.30
N VAL A 52 1.26 12.64 10.51
CA VAL A 52 1.09 13.48 11.72
C VAL A 52 2.02 14.69 11.66
N ARG A 53 3.19 14.57 11.00
CA ARG A 53 4.15 15.67 10.82
C ARG A 53 3.65 16.78 9.89
N LEU A 54 2.64 16.50 9.07
CA LEU A 54 1.95 17.51 8.27
C LEU A 54 1.28 18.57 9.16
N GLY A 55 0.80 18.14 10.33
CA GLY A 55 0.12 19.00 11.30
C GLY A 55 0.99 19.45 12.48
N PHE A 56 1.98 18.64 12.90
CA PHE A 56 2.74 18.88 14.13
C PHE A 56 4.20 18.45 14.00
N PRO A 57 5.14 19.38 14.21
CA PRO A 57 5.77 19.41 15.54
C PRO A 57 6.07 20.85 16.03
N GLU A 58 5.04 21.67 16.19
CA GLU A 58 5.06 22.98 16.88
C GLU A 58 5.43 24.29 16.14
N ALA A 59 6.02 24.33 14.93
CA ALA A 59 6.18 25.62 14.20
C ALA A 59 6.35 25.50 12.67
N ASN A 60 5.25 25.24 11.95
CA ASN A 60 5.12 25.17 10.47
C ASN A 60 5.24 23.78 9.79
N GLY A 61 4.98 22.67 10.48
CA GLY A 61 4.81 21.35 9.81
C GLY A 61 6.00 21.00 8.88
N ARG A 62 5.74 20.58 7.63
CA ARG A 62 6.73 20.52 6.55
C ARG A 62 6.87 21.83 5.76
N LEU A 63 5.97 22.80 6.00
CA LEU A 63 5.94 24.10 5.31
C LEU A 63 7.09 25.02 5.76
N ASP A 64 7.74 24.69 6.88
CA ASP A 64 9.01 25.26 7.33
C ASP A 64 10.15 25.12 6.29
N LEU A 65 10.03 24.15 5.38
CA LEU A 65 10.96 23.93 4.28
C LEU A 65 10.79 24.93 3.11
N LEU A 66 9.74 25.76 3.12
CA LEU A 66 9.52 26.77 2.08
C LEU A 66 10.50 27.93 2.23
N GLU A 67 11.06 28.38 1.10
CA GLU A 67 11.92 29.54 1.03
C GLU A 67 11.12 30.83 0.83
N PRO A 68 11.67 32.03 1.15
CA PRO A 68 10.92 33.29 1.05
C PRO A 68 10.25 33.56 -0.31
N GLY A 69 10.84 33.11 -1.42
CA GLY A 69 10.27 33.26 -2.77
C GLY A 69 9.16 32.25 -3.10
N ASP A 70 9.09 31.13 -2.39
CA ASP A 70 8.13 30.06 -2.65
C ASP A 70 6.71 30.52 -2.31
N VAL A 71 6.55 31.16 -1.15
CA VAL A 71 5.25 31.65 -0.66
C VAL A 71 4.64 32.67 -1.64
N GLU A 72 5.46 33.54 -2.22
CA GLU A 72 4.99 34.52 -3.20
C GLU A 72 4.56 33.86 -4.53
N ASN A 73 5.31 32.85 -4.98
CA ASN A 73 4.93 32.07 -6.17
C ASN A 73 3.63 31.29 -5.94
N LEU A 74 3.41 30.75 -4.73
CA LEU A 74 2.17 30.06 -4.36
C LEU A 74 0.97 31.02 -4.32
N ARG A 75 1.14 32.20 -3.73
CA ARG A 75 0.09 33.24 -3.66
C ARG A 75 -0.33 33.76 -5.02
N SER A 76 0.64 33.95 -5.92
CA SER A 76 0.39 34.41 -7.30
C SER A 76 -0.15 33.31 -8.23
N GLY A 77 -0.22 32.06 -7.77
CA GLY A 77 -0.65 30.90 -8.56
C GLY A 77 0.37 30.42 -9.60
N ARG A 78 1.59 30.97 -9.55
CA ARG A 78 2.70 30.55 -10.38
C ARG A 78 3.31 29.22 -9.92
N ALA A 79 3.21 28.92 -8.64
CA ALA A 79 3.56 27.63 -8.07
C ALA A 79 2.34 26.96 -7.47
N ALA A 80 2.40 25.63 -7.41
CA ALA A 80 1.51 24.82 -6.59
C ALA A 80 2.33 24.02 -5.57
N LEU A 81 1.78 23.87 -4.37
CA LEU A 81 2.39 23.16 -3.27
C LEU A 81 1.96 21.69 -3.32
N LEU A 82 2.89 20.77 -3.45
CA LEU A 82 2.65 19.33 -3.42
C LEU A 82 3.22 18.72 -2.14
N LEU A 83 2.33 18.18 -1.33
CA LEU A 83 2.64 17.44 -0.11
C LEU A 83 2.69 15.94 -0.48
N ASP A 84 3.90 15.40 -0.59
CA ASP A 84 4.15 14.04 -1.08
C ASP A 84 4.03 13.01 0.04
N LEU A 85 2.82 12.46 0.23
CA LEU A 85 2.54 11.31 1.10
C LEU A 85 2.31 10.05 0.22
N SER A 86 2.94 9.94 -0.94
CA SER A 86 2.67 8.82 -1.86
C SER A 86 3.17 7.45 -1.39
N ASN A 87 3.95 7.40 -0.30
CA ASN A 87 4.37 6.18 0.40
C ASN A 87 3.33 5.66 1.39
N GLU A 88 2.37 6.48 1.82
CA GLU A 88 1.36 6.16 2.82
C GLU A 88 -0.04 6.55 2.35
N GLY A 89 -1.04 6.21 3.13
CA GLY A 89 -2.43 6.56 2.84
C GLY A 89 -3.30 6.40 4.08
N PRO A 90 -3.10 7.23 5.11
CA PRO A 90 -3.92 7.15 6.31
C PRO A 90 -5.35 7.60 6.02
N GLY A 91 -6.25 7.23 6.93
CA GLY A 91 -7.59 7.79 7.01
C GLY A 91 -7.56 9.27 7.38
N LEU A 92 -8.72 9.92 7.32
CA LEU A 92 -8.86 11.32 7.72
C LEU A 92 -8.49 11.50 9.20
N HIS A 93 -7.60 12.45 9.49
CA HIS A 93 -7.30 12.91 10.84
C HIS A 93 -7.56 14.41 10.96
N ALA A 94 -8.70 14.78 11.55
CA ALA A 94 -9.17 16.16 11.62
C ALA A 94 -8.14 17.16 12.22
N PRO A 95 -7.55 16.90 13.41
CA PRO A 95 -6.49 17.74 13.97
C PRO A 95 -5.32 18.05 13.03
N THR A 96 -4.86 17.06 12.25
CA THR A 96 -3.78 17.25 11.27
C THR A 96 -4.19 18.18 10.14
N PHE A 97 -5.39 18.00 9.58
CA PHE A 97 -5.88 18.89 8.52
C PHE A 97 -6.19 20.30 9.02
N GLU A 98 -6.75 20.44 10.21
CA GLU A 98 -6.99 21.74 10.84
C GLU A 98 -5.68 22.49 11.11
N ALA A 99 -4.64 21.79 11.54
CA ALA A 99 -3.31 22.37 11.68
C ALA A 99 -2.73 22.80 10.32
N LEU A 100 -2.83 21.96 9.28
CA LEU A 100 -2.42 22.32 7.93
C LEU A 100 -3.17 23.57 7.43
N HIS A 101 -4.49 23.65 7.63
CA HIS A 101 -5.29 24.80 7.24
C HIS A 101 -4.80 26.09 7.90
N ARG A 102 -4.60 26.08 9.23
CA ARG A 102 -4.07 27.24 9.96
C ARG A 102 -2.68 27.64 9.46
N ASN A 103 -1.81 26.69 9.16
CA ASN A 103 -0.46 26.97 8.69
C ASN A 103 -0.48 27.60 7.28
N LEU A 104 -1.32 27.08 6.37
CA LEU A 104 -1.51 27.67 5.04
C LEU A 104 -2.08 29.09 5.13
N GLU A 105 -3.08 29.31 5.98
CA GLU A 105 -3.68 30.62 6.22
C GLU A 105 -2.69 31.63 6.82
N GLY A 106 -1.89 31.21 7.80
CA GLY A 106 -0.84 32.04 8.40
C GLY A 106 0.22 32.49 7.39
N LEU A 107 0.49 31.66 6.37
CA LEU A 107 1.36 31.99 5.24
C LEU A 107 0.61 32.64 4.08
N GLY A 108 -0.71 32.88 4.19
CA GLY A 108 -1.53 33.44 3.11
C GLY A 108 -1.58 32.59 1.84
N ILE A 109 -1.29 31.29 1.93
CA ILE A 109 -1.29 30.36 0.80
C ILE A 109 -2.74 29.89 0.57
N PRO A 110 -3.33 30.08 -0.62
CA PRO A 110 -4.66 29.56 -0.92
C PRO A 110 -4.68 28.02 -0.82
N ARG A 111 -5.64 27.45 -0.10
CA ARG A 111 -5.77 25.98 0.02
C ARG A 111 -5.90 25.29 -1.35
N ALA A 112 -6.54 25.95 -2.31
CA ALA A 112 -6.68 25.47 -3.69
C ALA A 112 -5.35 25.33 -4.44
N GLN A 113 -4.27 25.94 -3.94
CA GLN A 113 -2.91 25.80 -4.47
C GLN A 113 -2.10 24.69 -3.76
N ALA A 114 -2.70 23.98 -2.81
CA ALA A 114 -2.07 22.88 -2.10
C ALA A 114 -2.68 21.54 -2.52
N ILE A 115 -1.80 20.58 -2.81
CA ILE A 115 -2.09 19.25 -3.31
C ILE A 115 -1.56 18.26 -2.29
N LEU A 116 -2.43 17.39 -1.78
CA LEU A 116 -2.01 16.23 -1.01
C LEU A 116 -1.99 15.01 -1.92
N VAL A 117 -0.82 14.40 -2.07
CA VAL A 117 -0.67 13.12 -2.77
C VAL A 117 -0.75 12.00 -1.74
N SER A 118 -1.64 11.02 -1.91
CA SER A 118 -1.86 9.93 -0.95
C SER A 118 -2.20 8.62 -1.66
N GLN A 119 -1.94 7.47 -1.03
CA GLN A 119 -2.43 6.17 -1.53
C GLN A 119 -3.91 5.93 -1.23
N ASN A 120 -4.47 6.63 -0.23
CA ASN A 120 -5.85 6.44 0.19
C ASN A 120 -6.81 7.12 -0.79
N ARG A 121 -7.58 6.32 -1.52
CA ARG A 121 -8.55 6.79 -2.52
C ARG A 121 -9.78 7.44 -1.90
N ALA A 122 -10.12 7.08 -0.67
CA ALA A 122 -11.28 7.62 0.05
C ALA A 122 -10.99 8.99 0.70
N LEU A 123 -9.72 9.32 0.95
CA LEU A 123 -9.32 10.50 1.73
C LEU A 123 -9.91 11.82 1.20
N ARG A 124 -10.01 11.98 -0.12
CA ARG A 124 -10.61 13.18 -0.73
C ARG A 124 -12.07 13.33 -0.33
N LEU A 125 -12.86 12.26 -0.46
CA LEU A 125 -14.29 12.28 -0.19
C LEU A 125 -14.54 12.53 1.31
N ASP A 126 -13.77 11.85 2.17
CA ASP A 126 -13.85 12.05 3.62
C ASP A 126 -13.50 13.50 4.01
N TYR A 127 -12.47 14.07 3.40
CA TYR A 127 -12.07 15.46 3.61
C TYR A 127 -13.16 16.43 3.14
N GLU A 128 -13.67 16.26 1.91
CA GLU A 128 -14.68 17.15 1.34
C GLU A 128 -16.01 17.06 2.11
N GLN A 129 -16.36 15.89 2.64
CA GLN A 129 -17.53 15.72 3.50
C GLN A 129 -17.43 16.54 4.79
N LEU A 130 -16.22 16.67 5.37
CA LEU A 130 -16.01 17.37 6.62
C LEU A 130 -15.74 18.88 6.43
N TYR A 131 -14.96 19.25 5.41
CA TYR A 131 -14.45 20.61 5.23
C TYR A 131 -14.93 21.32 3.96
N GLY A 132 -15.63 20.63 3.06
CA GLY A 132 -15.94 21.11 1.72
C GLY A 132 -14.74 21.13 0.79
N GLU A 133 -14.86 21.84 -0.33
CA GLU A 133 -13.74 22.02 -1.27
C GLU A 133 -12.66 22.93 -0.66
N GLY A 134 -11.39 22.57 -0.86
CA GLY A 134 -10.28 23.36 -0.34
C GLY A 134 -8.95 22.91 -0.92
N LEU A 135 -8.41 21.82 -0.39
CA LEU A 135 -7.20 21.17 -0.92
C LEU A 135 -7.50 20.41 -2.22
N ARG A 136 -6.45 20.13 -3.00
CA ARG A 136 -6.48 19.16 -4.10
C ARG A 136 -5.94 17.81 -3.59
N PHE A 137 -6.49 16.71 -4.10
CA PHE A 137 -6.10 15.37 -3.68
C PHE A 137 -5.76 14.53 -4.90
N TRP A 138 -4.53 14.05 -4.97
CA TRP A 138 -4.08 13.16 -6.04
C TRP A 138 -3.74 11.79 -5.46
N THR A 139 -4.19 10.74 -6.12
CA THR A 139 -3.82 9.38 -5.73
C THR A 139 -2.53 8.94 -6.41
N PHE A 140 -1.57 8.45 -5.63
CA PHE A 140 -0.36 7.83 -6.17
C PHE A 140 0.19 6.73 -5.27
N ASP A 141 0.41 5.56 -5.85
CA ASP A 141 0.84 4.33 -5.17
C ASP A 141 2.34 4.09 -5.37
N PHE A 142 3.20 4.69 -4.54
CA PHE A 142 4.65 4.58 -4.70
C PHE A 142 5.16 3.14 -4.59
N PHE A 143 4.88 2.44 -3.48
CA PHE A 143 5.36 1.07 -3.28
C PHE A 143 4.75 0.06 -4.26
N PRO A 144 3.44 0.13 -4.57
CA PRO A 144 2.89 -0.68 -5.65
C PRO A 144 3.56 -0.45 -7.01
N LEU A 145 3.88 0.80 -7.36
CA LEU A 145 4.64 1.10 -8.58
C LEU A 145 6.07 0.56 -8.53
N GLN A 146 6.75 0.70 -7.39
CA GLN A 146 8.09 0.16 -7.19
C GLN A 146 8.11 -1.36 -7.39
N VAL A 147 7.14 -2.08 -6.82
CA VAL A 147 6.98 -3.52 -7.05
C VAL A 147 6.69 -3.83 -8.51
N ALA A 148 5.79 -3.09 -9.17
CA ALA A 148 5.50 -3.32 -10.59
C ALA A 148 6.72 -3.11 -11.48
N LEU A 149 7.53 -2.07 -11.22
CA LEU A 149 8.79 -1.85 -11.92
C LEU A 149 9.78 -2.99 -11.67
N TRP A 150 9.84 -3.50 -10.43
CA TRP A 150 10.72 -4.60 -10.06
C TRP A 150 10.31 -5.95 -10.67
N LEU A 151 9.01 -6.24 -10.71
CA LEU A 151 8.46 -7.47 -11.29
C LEU A 151 8.51 -7.50 -12.81
N ASP A 152 8.54 -6.35 -13.49
CA ASP A 152 8.56 -6.24 -14.95
C ASP A 152 9.79 -6.92 -15.57
N ASP A 153 9.61 -7.62 -16.68
CA ASP A 153 10.67 -8.39 -17.35
C ASP A 153 11.78 -7.50 -17.94
N VAL A 154 11.50 -6.22 -18.22
CA VAL A 154 12.44 -5.29 -18.85
C VAL A 154 12.92 -4.22 -17.87
N ALA A 155 12.00 -3.59 -17.13
CA ALA A 155 12.33 -2.53 -16.20
C ALA A 155 13.05 -3.06 -14.95
N GLY A 156 12.67 -4.25 -14.47
CA GLY A 156 13.22 -4.86 -13.26
C GLY A 156 14.74 -5.02 -13.31
N PRO A 157 15.28 -5.81 -14.26
CA PRO A 157 16.73 -6.00 -14.40
C PRO A 157 17.52 -4.70 -14.64
N ARG A 158 16.88 -3.70 -15.27
CA ARG A 158 17.51 -2.40 -15.56
C ARG A 158 17.58 -1.48 -14.34
N LEU A 159 16.51 -1.42 -13.55
CA LEU A 159 16.37 -0.46 -12.44
C LEU A 159 16.79 -1.04 -11.08
N PHE A 160 16.72 -2.36 -10.92
CA PHE A 160 16.94 -3.05 -9.65
C PHE A 160 17.92 -4.21 -9.80
N ALA A 161 19.02 -4.01 -10.53
CA ALA A 161 20.04 -5.03 -10.77
C ALA A 161 20.63 -5.62 -9.47
N GLN A 162 20.65 -4.82 -8.39
CA GLN A 162 21.10 -5.20 -7.05
C GLN A 162 20.06 -5.99 -6.24
N HIS A 163 18.81 -6.07 -6.71
CA HIS A 163 17.73 -6.86 -6.12
C HIS A 163 17.17 -7.84 -7.18
N PRO A 164 17.97 -8.82 -7.65
CA PRO A 164 17.49 -9.77 -8.64
C PRO A 164 16.32 -10.58 -8.07
N LEU A 165 15.25 -10.69 -8.86
CA LEU A 165 14.13 -11.56 -8.52
C LEU A 165 14.47 -13.00 -8.92
N ASP A 166 14.51 -13.91 -7.95
CA ASP A 166 14.69 -15.34 -8.24
C ASP A 166 13.41 -15.92 -8.86
N ARG A 167 13.43 -16.02 -10.18
CA ARG A 167 12.35 -16.62 -10.98
C ARG A 167 12.60 -18.10 -11.28
N THR A 168 13.74 -18.64 -10.86
CA THR A 168 14.20 -19.97 -11.26
C THR A 168 13.24 -21.02 -10.71
N GLY A 169 12.59 -21.78 -11.61
CA GLY A 169 11.67 -22.84 -11.22
C GLY A 169 10.36 -22.37 -10.58
N TYR A 170 10.10 -21.06 -10.55
CA TYR A 170 8.81 -20.54 -10.09
C TYR A 170 7.76 -20.63 -11.20
N ALA A 171 6.75 -21.46 -10.95
CA ALA A 171 5.50 -21.52 -11.69
C ALA A 171 4.36 -21.85 -10.71
N PRO A 172 3.18 -21.22 -10.81
CA PRO A 172 2.06 -21.52 -9.93
C PRO A 172 1.75 -23.01 -9.89
N PHE A 173 1.66 -23.55 -8.66
CA PHE A 173 1.39 -24.96 -8.38
C PHE A 173 2.45 -25.97 -8.87
N ALA A 174 3.63 -25.53 -9.31
CA ALA A 174 4.63 -26.42 -9.90
C ALA A 174 5.45 -27.24 -8.88
N GLN A 175 5.62 -26.74 -7.64
CA GLN A 175 6.42 -27.37 -6.59
C GLN A 175 5.57 -27.89 -5.43
N ALA A 176 4.28 -28.06 -5.68
CA ALA A 176 3.27 -28.56 -4.76
C ALA A 176 3.42 -30.07 -4.46
N THR A 177 4.61 -30.56 -4.10
CA THR A 177 4.83 -31.96 -3.70
C THR A 177 4.56 -32.11 -2.19
N GLY A 178 3.55 -32.90 -1.80
CA GLY A 178 3.19 -33.11 -0.39
C GLY A 178 1.71 -32.82 -0.09
N PRO A 179 1.32 -32.64 1.18
CA PRO A 179 -0.02 -32.20 1.54
C PRO A 179 -0.27 -30.75 1.08
N ALA A 180 -1.56 -30.37 0.93
CA ALA A 180 -1.92 -29.00 0.64
C ALA A 180 -1.36 -28.05 1.72
N ARG A 181 -0.98 -26.82 1.33
CA ARG A 181 -0.52 -25.78 2.26
C ARG A 181 -1.07 -24.41 1.88
N PHE A 182 -1.22 -23.53 2.87
CA PHE A 182 -1.47 -22.11 2.64
C PHE A 182 -0.31 -21.26 3.16
N LEU A 183 -0.09 -20.09 2.56
CA LEU A 183 0.92 -19.12 2.97
C LEU A 183 0.26 -17.94 3.69
N CYS A 184 0.77 -17.53 4.86
CA CYS A 184 0.35 -16.30 5.53
C CYS A 184 1.56 -15.52 6.08
N GLN A 185 1.96 -14.46 5.40
CA GLN A 185 3.06 -13.57 5.80
C GLN A 185 2.61 -12.55 6.88
N ASN A 186 2.11 -13.07 8.01
CA ASN A 186 1.52 -12.33 9.13
C ASN A 186 2.54 -11.71 10.12
N ALA A 187 3.62 -11.14 9.57
CA ALA A 187 4.86 -10.82 10.28
C ALA A 187 4.72 -9.81 11.44
N ALA A 188 4.54 -8.52 11.13
CA ALA A 188 4.50 -7.43 12.12
C ALA A 188 3.22 -7.50 12.97
N LEU A 189 3.32 -7.18 14.27
CA LEU A 189 2.17 -7.16 15.17
C LEU A 189 1.20 -6.02 14.84
N ARG A 190 -0.06 -6.39 14.64
CA ARG A 190 -1.25 -5.54 14.53
C ARG A 190 -2.42 -6.35 15.10
N TRP A 191 -3.45 -5.69 15.62
CA TRP A 191 -4.55 -6.39 16.29
C TRP A 191 -5.19 -7.48 15.43
N HIS A 192 -5.51 -7.19 14.17
CA HIS A 192 -6.13 -8.17 13.27
C HIS A 192 -5.22 -9.38 13.01
N ARG A 193 -3.90 -9.19 13.06
CA ARG A 193 -2.89 -10.24 12.89
C ARG A 193 -2.76 -11.12 14.12
N VAL A 194 -2.88 -10.53 15.31
CA VAL A 194 -2.94 -11.25 16.59
C VAL A 194 -4.20 -12.11 16.63
N LEU A 195 -5.34 -11.53 16.29
CA LEU A 195 -6.63 -12.22 16.21
C LEU A 195 -6.60 -13.35 15.17
N LEU A 196 -6.07 -13.08 13.97
CA LEU A 196 -5.91 -14.08 12.91
C LEU A 196 -4.99 -15.24 13.35
N TYR A 197 -3.85 -14.93 13.97
CA TYR A 197 -2.93 -15.96 14.46
C TYR A 197 -3.59 -16.84 15.51
N ARG A 198 -4.31 -16.23 16.46
CA ARG A 198 -5.05 -16.95 17.49
C ARG A 198 -6.17 -17.80 16.91
N TRP A 199 -6.88 -17.27 15.92
CA TRP A 199 -7.89 -18.03 15.18
C TRP A 199 -7.28 -19.27 14.51
N PHE A 200 -6.11 -19.15 13.85
CA PHE A 200 -5.41 -20.32 13.30
C PHE A 200 -5.10 -21.39 14.36
N GLN A 201 -4.66 -20.99 15.56
CA GLN A 201 -4.38 -21.94 16.64
C GLN A 201 -5.65 -22.68 17.09
N LEU A 202 -6.75 -21.97 17.26
CA LEU A 202 -8.03 -22.56 17.68
C LEU A 202 -8.61 -23.50 16.62
N GLN A 203 -8.44 -23.16 15.35
CA GLN A 203 -8.83 -24.00 14.21
C GLN A 203 -7.82 -25.10 13.88
N ARG A 204 -6.72 -25.22 14.64
CA ARG A 204 -5.65 -26.20 14.38
C ARG A 204 -5.05 -26.05 12.96
N LEU A 205 -4.99 -24.84 12.44
CA LEU A 205 -4.42 -24.51 11.12
C LEU A 205 -2.96 -24.03 11.20
N ASP A 206 -2.47 -23.75 12.41
CA ASP A 206 -1.16 -23.17 12.68
C ASP A 206 0.03 -24.09 12.32
N HIS A 207 -0.22 -25.38 12.14
CA HIS A 207 0.74 -26.39 11.69
C HIS A 207 0.49 -26.89 10.26
N GLU A 208 -0.65 -26.52 9.66
CA GLU A 208 -0.98 -26.84 8.26
C GLU A 208 -0.47 -25.76 7.29
N GLY A 209 -0.44 -24.50 7.74
CA GLY A 209 0.04 -23.36 6.95
C GLY A 209 1.51 -23.02 7.17
N LEU A 210 2.12 -22.40 6.17
CA LEU A 210 3.34 -21.61 6.34
C LEU A 210 2.94 -20.24 6.86
N ILE A 211 3.09 -20.01 8.18
CA ILE A 211 2.65 -18.76 8.84
C ILE A 211 3.83 -18.06 9.51
N SER A 212 4.12 -16.82 9.09
CA SER A 212 5.06 -15.96 9.81
C SER A 212 4.31 -15.19 10.89
N PHE A 213 4.87 -15.08 12.09
CA PHE A 213 4.32 -14.25 13.16
C PHE A 213 5.43 -13.85 14.13
N HIS A 214 5.68 -12.55 14.30
CA HIS A 214 6.85 -12.11 15.07
C HIS A 214 6.68 -12.20 16.60
N GLY A 215 5.45 -12.30 17.11
CA GLY A 215 5.20 -12.39 18.54
C GLY A 215 5.77 -11.22 19.35
N ILE A 216 6.00 -11.44 20.65
CA ILE A 216 6.44 -10.41 21.62
C ILE A 216 7.86 -10.62 22.14
N GLY A 217 8.69 -11.31 21.36
CA GLY A 217 10.09 -11.60 21.72
C GLY A 217 11.03 -10.41 21.60
N ALA A 218 12.24 -10.57 22.15
CA ALA A 218 13.32 -9.56 22.02
C ALA A 218 13.76 -9.35 20.56
N ASP A 219 13.48 -10.32 19.69
CA ASP A 219 13.68 -10.28 18.23
C ASP A 219 12.58 -9.50 17.47
N ASN A 220 11.64 -8.91 18.20
CA ASN A 220 10.63 -7.97 17.72
C ASN A 220 10.49 -6.75 18.67
N PRO A 221 11.55 -5.94 18.85
CA PRO A 221 11.61 -4.93 19.90
C PRO A 221 10.56 -3.82 19.78
N LYS A 222 9.98 -3.62 18.59
CA LYS A 222 8.93 -2.61 18.36
C LYS A 222 7.52 -3.13 18.59
N ALA A 223 7.30 -4.45 18.69
CA ALA A 223 5.98 -5.09 18.78
C ALA A 223 4.90 -4.49 17.85
N GLY A 224 5.30 -3.92 16.71
CA GLY A 224 4.42 -3.17 15.83
C GLY A 224 3.74 -1.93 16.46
N GLY A 225 4.15 -1.46 17.63
CA GLY A 225 3.56 -0.30 18.31
C GLY A 225 2.23 -0.61 19.01
N ILE A 226 1.87 -1.88 19.21
CA ILE A 226 0.69 -2.27 19.99
C ILE A 226 1.09 -2.90 21.32
N ASP A 227 0.26 -2.70 22.35
CA ASP A 227 0.35 -3.44 23.60
C ASP A 227 -0.66 -4.59 23.58
N VAL A 228 -0.18 -5.81 23.32
CA VAL A 228 -1.03 -6.99 23.21
C VAL A 228 -1.75 -7.36 24.51
N PHE A 229 -1.31 -6.84 25.66
CA PHE A 229 -1.90 -7.12 26.97
C PHE A 229 -3.03 -6.14 27.32
N HIS A 230 -3.15 -5.04 26.58
CA HIS A 230 -4.17 -4.02 26.78
C HIS A 230 -4.81 -3.66 25.43
N ALA A 231 -5.79 -4.46 25.02
CA ALA A 231 -6.53 -4.21 23.79
C ALA A 231 -7.37 -2.92 23.87
N PRO A 232 -7.52 -2.19 22.74
CA PRO A 232 -8.49 -1.10 22.65
C PRO A 232 -9.89 -1.59 23.05
N PRO A 233 -10.71 -0.77 23.74
CA PRO A 233 -12.02 -1.18 24.26
C PRO A 233 -12.93 -1.82 23.21
N GLU A 234 -12.97 -1.27 21.99
CA GLU A 234 -13.73 -1.79 20.87
C GLU A 234 -13.29 -3.19 20.42
N ILE A 235 -11.99 -3.47 20.45
CA ILE A 235 -11.43 -4.78 20.10
C ILE A 235 -11.67 -5.78 21.24
N GLU A 236 -11.48 -5.36 22.49
CA GLU A 236 -11.75 -6.19 23.66
C GLU A 236 -13.23 -6.60 23.73
N ALA A 237 -14.14 -5.64 23.51
CA ALA A 237 -15.58 -5.89 23.51
C ALA A 237 -16.01 -6.87 22.41
N ALA A 238 -15.42 -6.77 21.21
CA ALA A 238 -15.77 -7.61 20.08
C ALA A 238 -15.08 -8.99 20.09
N PHE A 239 -13.82 -9.05 20.54
CA PHE A 239 -12.94 -10.20 20.34
C PHE A 239 -12.26 -10.70 21.62
N GLY A 240 -12.70 -10.26 22.80
CA GLY A 240 -12.18 -10.70 24.09
C GLY A 240 -12.02 -12.22 24.24
N PRO A 241 -12.97 -13.07 23.78
CA PRO A 241 -12.80 -14.53 23.84
C PRO A 241 -11.60 -15.06 23.03
N LEU A 242 -11.24 -14.41 21.92
CA LEU A 242 -10.02 -14.77 21.17
C LEU A 242 -8.78 -14.34 21.97
N LEU A 243 -8.81 -13.16 22.58
CA LEU A 243 -7.69 -12.56 23.30
C LEU A 243 -7.46 -13.14 24.71
N ALA A 244 -8.42 -13.91 25.22
CA ALA A 244 -8.34 -14.55 26.53
C ALA A 244 -6.99 -15.26 26.73
N ASP A 245 -6.35 -14.96 27.87
CA ASP A 245 -5.07 -15.50 28.29
C ASP A 245 -3.93 -15.29 27.27
N VAL A 246 -3.90 -14.14 26.56
CA VAL A 246 -2.90 -13.82 25.51
C VAL A 246 -1.47 -14.20 25.89
N GLY A 247 -1.07 -13.95 27.13
CA GLY A 247 0.28 -14.25 27.64
C GLY A 247 0.66 -15.74 27.65
N THR A 248 -0.32 -16.64 27.55
CA THR A 248 -0.11 -18.10 27.56
C THR A 248 0.14 -18.69 26.18
N TRP A 249 -0.37 -18.07 25.11
CA TRP A 249 -0.33 -18.63 23.75
C TRP A 249 0.44 -17.77 22.75
N ILE A 250 0.67 -16.48 23.05
CA ILE A 250 1.40 -15.61 22.13
C ILE A 250 2.88 -16.01 22.06
N PRO A 251 3.45 -16.21 20.86
CA PRO A 251 4.86 -16.57 20.71
C PRO A 251 5.81 -15.52 21.30
N ARG A 252 6.87 -16.00 21.96
CA ARG A 252 7.99 -15.17 22.49
C ARG A 252 9.22 -15.16 21.58
N GLN A 253 9.11 -15.80 20.41
CA GLN A 253 10.12 -15.83 19.37
C GLN A 253 9.43 -15.68 18.02
N ALA A 254 10.03 -14.93 17.12
CA ALA A 254 9.49 -14.69 15.81
C ALA A 254 9.56 -15.96 14.96
N ARG A 255 8.42 -16.35 14.39
CA ARG A 255 8.34 -17.29 13.28
C ARG A 255 8.48 -16.49 11.99
N ARG A 256 9.58 -16.66 11.26
CA ARG A 256 9.85 -15.95 10.01
C ARG A 256 9.83 -16.95 8.86
N ILE A 257 9.13 -16.59 7.79
CA ILE A 257 9.20 -17.29 6.50
C ILE A 257 10.20 -16.54 5.63
N ASP A 258 10.06 -15.21 5.59
CA ASP A 258 10.97 -14.35 4.84
C ASP A 258 12.21 -14.05 5.70
N THR A 259 13.38 -14.50 5.23
CA THR A 259 14.67 -14.06 5.78
C THR A 259 15.21 -12.97 4.86
N PRO A 260 15.02 -11.67 5.17
CA PRO A 260 15.63 -10.62 4.36
C PRO A 260 17.16 -10.79 4.43
N ALA A 261 17.84 -10.57 3.30
CA ALA A 261 19.30 -10.46 3.30
C ALA A 261 19.74 -9.37 4.32
N PRO A 262 20.93 -9.48 4.93
CA PRO A 262 21.41 -8.47 5.86
C PRO A 262 21.40 -7.07 5.22
N GLY A 263 20.63 -6.14 5.80
CA GLY A 263 20.42 -4.78 5.28
C GLY A 263 19.21 -4.59 4.33
N GLY A 264 18.36 -5.61 4.15
CA GLY A 264 17.39 -5.74 3.05
C GLY A 264 16.14 -4.85 3.11
N ASP A 265 15.89 -4.16 2.00
CA ASP A 265 14.62 -3.53 1.64
C ASP A 265 13.52 -4.60 1.52
N MET A 266 12.61 -4.66 2.50
CA MET A 266 11.50 -5.63 2.52
C MET A 266 10.55 -5.45 1.33
N VAL A 267 10.47 -4.25 0.73
CA VAL A 267 9.62 -4.01 -0.44
C VAL A 267 10.18 -4.73 -1.66
N LEU A 268 11.49 -4.94 -1.76
CA LEU A 268 12.15 -5.63 -2.87
C LEU A 268 12.56 -7.08 -2.53
N THR A 269 11.83 -7.71 -1.62
CA THR A 269 11.99 -9.13 -1.25
C THR A 269 10.72 -9.93 -1.58
N LEU A 270 10.87 -11.10 -2.22
CA LEU A 270 9.78 -12.02 -2.54
C LEU A 270 10.29 -13.47 -2.51
N ASP A 271 9.80 -14.26 -1.57
CA ASP A 271 10.17 -15.68 -1.44
C ASP A 271 9.37 -16.54 -2.42
N THR A 272 9.88 -16.68 -3.64
CA THR A 272 9.21 -17.44 -4.69
C THR A 272 9.08 -18.93 -4.38
N GLN A 273 9.91 -19.47 -3.48
CA GLN A 273 9.86 -20.87 -3.04
C GLN A 273 8.70 -21.10 -2.08
N ALA A 274 8.50 -20.20 -1.10
CA ALA A 274 7.36 -20.27 -0.19
C ALA A 274 6.01 -20.20 -0.93
N TYR A 275 5.90 -19.33 -1.94
CA TYR A 275 4.72 -19.28 -2.80
C TYR A 275 4.57 -20.55 -3.65
N ALA A 276 5.64 -21.09 -4.24
CA ALA A 276 5.58 -22.30 -5.07
C ALA A 276 5.17 -23.56 -4.28
N ALA A 277 5.40 -23.58 -2.96
CA ALA A 277 5.06 -24.68 -2.06
C ALA A 277 3.61 -24.65 -1.53
N CYS A 278 2.83 -23.61 -1.86
CA CYS A 278 1.47 -23.39 -1.34
C CYS A 278 0.41 -23.39 -2.44
N ASP A 279 -0.85 -23.58 -2.02
CA ASP A 279 -2.03 -23.70 -2.90
C ASP A 279 -2.95 -22.49 -2.83
N LEU A 280 -2.85 -21.71 -1.75
CA LEU A 280 -3.51 -20.42 -1.56
C LEU A 280 -2.70 -19.54 -0.61
N THR A 281 -2.99 -18.24 -0.60
CA THR A 281 -2.34 -17.28 0.30
C THR A 281 -3.35 -16.44 1.08
N ILE A 282 -3.07 -16.21 2.36
CA ILE A 282 -3.84 -15.34 3.24
C ILE A 282 -3.01 -14.07 3.42
N ILE A 283 -3.48 -12.99 2.81
CA ILE A 283 -2.77 -11.72 2.72
C ILE A 283 -3.21 -10.85 3.90
N SER A 284 -2.32 -10.62 4.86
CA SER A 284 -2.56 -9.68 5.96
C SER A 284 -2.03 -8.30 5.61
N GLU A 285 -2.91 -7.34 5.34
CA GLU A 285 -2.52 -5.93 5.14
C GLU A 285 -2.18 -5.25 6.47
N THR A 286 -1.87 -3.95 6.47
CA THR A 286 -1.51 -3.23 7.71
C THR A 286 -2.72 -2.54 8.37
N ASP A 287 -3.67 -2.04 7.58
CA ASP A 287 -4.64 -1.03 8.01
C ASP A 287 -6.04 -1.61 8.26
N PHE A 288 -6.14 -2.89 8.65
CA PHE A 288 -7.44 -3.58 8.75
C PHE A 288 -8.47 -2.84 9.64
N PHE A 289 -8.03 -2.28 10.78
CA PHE A 289 -8.91 -1.56 11.71
C PHE A 289 -8.98 -0.06 11.42
N GLU A 290 -8.26 0.44 10.41
CA GLU A 290 -8.29 1.86 10.06
C GLU A 290 -9.53 2.15 9.22
N LEU A 291 -10.40 3.02 9.74
CA LEU A 291 -11.61 3.45 9.04
C LEU A 291 -11.26 4.47 7.94
N GLY A 292 -12.03 4.46 6.86
CA GLY A 292 -11.85 5.40 5.74
C GLY A 292 -10.58 5.17 4.92
N VAL A 293 -9.94 4.00 5.05
CA VAL A 293 -8.76 3.64 4.25
C VAL A 293 -9.18 2.73 3.09
N GLU A 294 -8.94 3.19 1.86
CA GLU A 294 -9.10 2.38 0.65
C GLU A 294 -7.79 2.39 -0.15
N ARG A 295 -6.94 1.38 0.10
CA ARG A 295 -5.66 1.17 -0.58
C ARG A 295 -5.21 -0.30 -0.55
N VAL A 296 -4.24 -0.63 -1.41
CA VAL A 296 -3.48 -1.88 -1.38
C VAL A 296 -1.99 -1.57 -1.29
N THR A 297 -1.20 -2.46 -0.70
CA THR A 297 0.24 -2.26 -0.55
C THR A 297 1.05 -3.21 -1.42
N GLU A 298 2.37 -3.15 -1.30
CA GLU A 298 3.28 -4.09 -1.94
C GLU A 298 2.95 -5.56 -1.61
N LYS A 299 2.35 -5.83 -0.45
CA LYS A 299 2.03 -7.19 0.02
C LYS A 299 0.97 -7.83 -0.87
N SER A 300 -0.13 -7.11 -1.08
CA SER A 300 -1.21 -7.57 -1.96
C SER A 300 -0.75 -7.76 -3.39
N LEU A 301 0.05 -6.83 -3.93
CA LEU A 301 0.58 -6.95 -5.29
C LEU A 301 1.52 -8.13 -5.45
N LYS A 302 2.44 -8.35 -4.50
CA LYS A 302 3.34 -9.51 -4.50
C LYS A 302 2.57 -10.81 -4.48
N ALA A 303 1.60 -10.95 -3.57
CA ALA A 303 0.80 -12.16 -3.47
C ALA A 303 0.00 -12.43 -4.76
N ALA A 304 -0.66 -11.40 -5.32
CA ALA A 304 -1.38 -11.52 -6.58
C ALA A 304 -0.44 -11.86 -7.76
N ALA A 305 0.74 -11.24 -7.81
CA ALA A 305 1.77 -11.51 -8.83
C ALA A 305 2.31 -12.95 -8.79
N MET A 306 2.16 -13.61 -7.65
CA MET A 306 2.51 -15.02 -7.47
C MET A 306 1.36 -15.98 -7.79
N GLY A 307 0.27 -15.51 -8.39
CA GLY A 307 -0.72 -16.35 -9.04
C GLY A 307 -1.36 -17.41 -8.15
N LEU A 308 -1.48 -17.19 -6.85
CA LEU A 308 -2.22 -18.08 -5.96
C LEU A 308 -3.62 -17.50 -5.68
N PRO A 309 -4.67 -18.35 -5.59
CA PRO A 309 -5.90 -17.98 -4.93
C PRO A 309 -5.62 -17.36 -3.56
N PHE A 310 -6.38 -16.33 -3.19
CA PHE A 310 -6.07 -15.59 -1.97
C PHE A 310 -7.30 -15.20 -1.17
N VAL A 311 -7.13 -15.08 0.14
CA VAL A 311 -8.07 -14.38 1.03
C VAL A 311 -7.36 -13.16 1.59
N MET A 312 -8.04 -12.01 1.60
CA MET A 312 -7.48 -10.74 2.02
C MET A 312 -7.98 -10.34 3.40
N VAL A 313 -7.06 -10.22 4.35
CA VAL A 313 -7.28 -9.66 5.68
C VAL A 313 -6.81 -8.20 5.62
N GLY A 314 -7.63 -7.33 5.03
CA GLY A 314 -7.31 -5.92 4.82
C GLY A 314 -8.50 -4.98 5.00
N ALA A 315 -8.28 -3.73 4.59
CA ALA A 315 -9.33 -2.71 4.53
C ALA A 315 -10.40 -3.09 3.48
N PRO A 316 -11.60 -2.49 3.51
CA PRO A 316 -12.62 -2.75 2.50
C PRO A 316 -12.12 -2.41 1.10
N ARG A 317 -12.71 -3.04 0.08
CA ARG A 317 -12.42 -2.87 -1.34
C ARG A 317 -11.00 -3.24 -1.78
N ALA A 318 -10.16 -3.79 -0.91
CA ALA A 318 -8.80 -4.14 -1.26
C ALA A 318 -8.74 -5.25 -2.35
N VAL A 319 -9.69 -6.18 -2.37
CA VAL A 319 -9.83 -7.17 -3.46
C VAL A 319 -10.31 -6.49 -4.75
N ALA A 320 -11.28 -5.57 -4.66
CA ALA A 320 -11.74 -4.79 -5.81
C ALA A 320 -10.60 -3.97 -6.44
N LEU A 321 -9.75 -3.33 -5.63
CA LEU A 321 -8.59 -2.58 -6.10
C LEU A 321 -7.58 -3.45 -6.87
N LEU A 322 -7.30 -4.67 -6.40
CA LEU A 322 -6.47 -5.61 -7.17
C LEU A 322 -7.10 -5.96 -8.52
N SER A 323 -8.42 -6.13 -8.57
CA SER A 323 -9.14 -6.37 -9.82
C SER A 323 -9.06 -5.18 -10.78
N GLU A 324 -9.18 -3.95 -10.29
CA GLU A 324 -9.02 -2.71 -11.09
C GLU A 324 -7.60 -2.57 -11.66
N LEU A 325 -6.60 -3.07 -10.93
CA LEU A 325 -5.21 -3.19 -11.41
C LEU A 325 -5.01 -4.34 -12.41
N GLY A 326 -6.04 -5.11 -12.74
CA GLY A 326 -6.03 -6.14 -13.79
C GLY A 326 -5.69 -7.55 -13.30
N PHE A 327 -5.64 -7.77 -11.98
CA PHE A 327 -5.47 -9.12 -11.44
C PHE A 327 -6.81 -9.87 -11.37
N HIS A 328 -6.77 -11.16 -11.65
CA HIS A 328 -7.84 -12.09 -11.33
C HIS A 328 -7.89 -12.33 -9.82
N THR A 329 -9.11 -12.34 -9.28
CA THR A 329 -9.37 -12.46 -7.84
C THR A 329 -9.75 -13.88 -7.42
N PHE A 330 -9.95 -14.82 -8.35
CA PHE A 330 -10.36 -16.19 -8.04
C PHE A 330 -11.75 -16.28 -7.39
N GLY A 331 -12.68 -15.39 -7.75
CA GLY A 331 -14.04 -15.34 -7.16
C GLY A 331 -14.91 -16.59 -7.34
N SER A 332 -14.49 -17.56 -8.18
CA SER A 332 -15.14 -18.89 -8.28
C SER A 332 -14.61 -19.91 -7.25
N LEU A 333 -13.53 -19.57 -6.54
CA LEU A 333 -12.85 -20.40 -5.54
C LEU A 333 -12.91 -19.80 -4.14
N VAL A 334 -12.90 -18.46 -4.06
CA VAL A 334 -12.93 -17.70 -2.81
C VAL A 334 -14.11 -16.76 -2.83
N ASP A 335 -14.90 -16.79 -1.75
CA ASP A 335 -15.95 -15.79 -1.54
C ASP A 335 -15.34 -14.52 -0.93
N HIS A 336 -15.40 -13.42 -1.68
CA HIS A 336 -14.90 -12.12 -1.27
C HIS A 336 -15.98 -11.18 -0.75
N HIS A 337 -17.14 -11.69 -0.30
CA HIS A 337 -18.21 -10.84 0.25
C HIS A 337 -17.71 -9.90 1.36
N TYR A 338 -16.79 -10.39 2.19
CA TYR A 338 -16.13 -9.61 3.26
C TYR A 338 -15.49 -8.30 2.77
N ASP A 339 -15.08 -8.21 1.50
CA ASP A 339 -14.43 -7.03 0.92
C ASP A 339 -15.36 -5.81 0.86
N ARG A 340 -16.68 -6.03 0.95
CA ARG A 340 -17.71 -4.99 0.96
C ARG A 340 -18.12 -4.55 2.37
N VAL A 341 -17.69 -5.27 3.41
CA VAL A 341 -18.07 -5.00 4.79
C VAL A 341 -17.15 -3.90 5.33
N THR A 342 -17.71 -2.73 5.67
CA THR A 342 -16.92 -1.56 6.09
C THR A 342 -16.48 -1.66 7.54
N ASP A 343 -17.35 -2.12 8.44
CA ASP A 343 -17.05 -2.30 9.85
C ASP A 343 -16.04 -3.44 10.04
N PRO A 344 -14.84 -3.18 10.60
CA PRO A 344 -13.84 -4.23 10.82
C PRO A 344 -14.28 -5.30 11.85
N VAL A 345 -15.17 -4.97 12.79
CA VAL A 345 -15.73 -5.92 13.76
C VAL A 345 -16.62 -6.96 13.07
N GLU A 346 -17.42 -6.52 12.10
CA GLU A 346 -18.27 -7.40 11.28
C GLU A 346 -17.46 -8.11 10.18
N ARG A 347 -16.44 -7.44 9.61
CA ARG A 347 -15.63 -7.98 8.51
C ARG A 347 -14.75 -9.14 8.93
N LEU A 348 -14.12 -9.08 10.12
CA LEU A 348 -13.14 -10.10 10.50
C LEU A 348 -13.73 -11.52 10.60
N PRO A 349 -14.93 -11.74 11.19
CA PRO A 349 -15.61 -13.03 11.14
C PRO A 349 -15.95 -13.52 9.72
N GLU A 350 -16.32 -12.62 8.80
CA GLU A 350 -16.57 -12.95 7.39
C GLU A 350 -15.27 -13.39 6.68
N VAL A 351 -14.16 -12.71 6.98
CA VAL A 351 -12.82 -13.12 6.51
C VAL A 351 -12.49 -14.53 7.00
N PHE A 352 -12.69 -14.83 8.29
CA PHE A 352 -12.45 -16.17 8.84
C PHE A 352 -13.27 -17.25 8.13
N ARG A 353 -14.57 -16.98 7.87
CA ARG A 353 -15.41 -17.91 7.10
C ARG A 353 -14.91 -18.14 5.68
N SER A 354 -14.44 -17.08 5.01
CA SER A 354 -13.85 -17.21 3.67
C SER A 354 -12.58 -18.06 3.67
N ILE A 355 -11.69 -17.85 4.65
CA ILE A 355 -10.50 -18.69 4.84
C ILE A 355 -10.88 -20.16 5.05
N GLU A 356 -11.81 -20.42 5.96
CA GLU A 356 -12.25 -21.78 6.29
C GLU A 356 -12.85 -22.49 5.06
N ALA A 357 -13.75 -21.84 4.33
CA ALA A 357 -14.40 -22.40 3.15
C ALA A 357 -13.40 -22.68 2.02
N ALA A 358 -12.53 -21.71 1.70
CA ALA A 358 -11.51 -21.85 0.68
C ALA A 358 -10.51 -22.98 1.04
N TRP A 359 -10.09 -23.03 2.30
CA TRP A 359 -9.15 -24.04 2.77
C TRP A 359 -9.75 -25.45 2.78
N ALA A 360 -11.00 -25.60 3.21
CA ALA A 360 -11.71 -26.87 3.17
C ALA A 360 -11.87 -27.38 1.74
N ASP A 361 -12.23 -26.52 0.78
CA ASP A 361 -12.34 -26.90 -0.64
C ASP A 361 -10.98 -27.34 -1.21
N CYS A 362 -9.94 -26.54 -0.96
CA CYS A 362 -8.56 -26.85 -1.37
C CYS A 362 -8.08 -28.19 -0.81
N ARG A 363 -8.34 -28.49 0.47
CA ARG A 363 -7.91 -29.74 1.10
C ARG A 363 -8.67 -30.96 0.58
N ARG A 364 -9.98 -30.79 0.32
CA ARG A 364 -10.85 -31.88 -0.12
C ARG A 364 -10.44 -32.43 -1.48
N ASP A 365 -10.15 -31.56 -2.44
CA ASP A 365 -9.62 -31.95 -3.74
C ASP A 365 -8.63 -30.90 -4.24
N ARG A 366 -7.38 -31.03 -3.78
CA ARG A 366 -6.27 -30.16 -4.15
C ARG A 366 -6.05 -30.11 -5.66
N ALA A 367 -6.16 -31.25 -6.33
CA ALA A 367 -5.93 -31.31 -7.77
C ALA A 367 -7.03 -30.55 -8.53
N ALA A 368 -8.30 -30.67 -8.12
CA ALA A 368 -9.39 -29.89 -8.69
C ALA A 368 -9.30 -28.39 -8.36
N TRP A 369 -8.86 -28.04 -7.15
CA TRP A 369 -8.56 -26.65 -6.76
C TRP A 369 -7.53 -26.03 -7.72
N GLN A 370 -6.37 -26.67 -7.86
CA GLN A 370 -5.30 -26.19 -8.74
C GLN A 370 -5.75 -26.12 -10.20
N ARG A 371 -6.49 -27.11 -10.71
CA ARG A 371 -7.03 -27.07 -12.08
C ARG A 371 -7.96 -25.88 -12.31
N ARG A 372 -8.87 -25.60 -11.37
CA ARG A 372 -9.79 -24.45 -11.44
C ARG A 372 -9.07 -23.10 -11.31
N ALA A 373 -7.96 -23.04 -10.56
CA ALA A 373 -7.19 -21.82 -10.35
C ALA A 373 -6.20 -21.53 -11.49
N ARG A 374 -5.74 -22.56 -12.22
CA ARG A 374 -4.56 -22.50 -13.11
C ARG A 374 -4.59 -21.37 -14.13
N GLU A 375 -5.69 -21.20 -14.85
CA GLU A 375 -5.78 -20.17 -15.90
C GLU A 375 -5.61 -18.76 -15.32
N GLN A 376 -6.34 -18.44 -14.24
CA GLN A 376 -6.25 -17.15 -13.54
C GLN A 376 -4.87 -16.96 -12.90
N ALA A 377 -4.28 -18.01 -12.36
CA ALA A 377 -2.94 -18.01 -11.79
C ALA A 377 -1.86 -17.63 -12.82
N GLU A 378 -1.86 -18.30 -13.96
CA GLU A 378 -0.92 -18.07 -15.05
C GLU A 378 -1.12 -16.68 -15.68
N ALA A 379 -2.38 -16.24 -15.81
CA ALA A 379 -2.72 -14.90 -16.26
C ALA A 379 -2.19 -13.82 -15.30
N ASN A 380 -2.35 -14.00 -13.98
CA ASN A 380 -1.83 -13.07 -12.97
C ASN A 380 -0.30 -12.95 -13.01
N VAL A 381 0.42 -14.07 -13.13
CA VAL A 381 1.90 -14.05 -13.26
C VAL A 381 2.33 -13.34 -14.55
N ALA A 382 1.65 -13.62 -15.67
CA ALA A 382 1.93 -12.95 -16.93
C ALA A 382 1.64 -11.44 -16.87
N HIS A 383 0.53 -11.06 -16.25
CA HIS A 383 0.15 -9.67 -16.02
C HIS A 383 1.18 -8.95 -15.17
N ALA A 384 1.59 -9.52 -14.03
CA ALA A 384 2.61 -8.91 -13.17
C ALA A 384 3.91 -8.58 -13.91
N ARG A 385 4.36 -9.46 -14.81
CA ARG A 385 5.63 -9.34 -15.52
C ARG A 385 5.61 -8.42 -16.75
N ARG A 386 4.44 -8.22 -17.37
CA ARG A 386 4.35 -7.55 -18.68
C ARG A 386 3.18 -6.57 -18.83
N GLY A 387 2.17 -6.67 -17.97
CA GLY A 387 0.92 -5.90 -18.04
C GLY A 387 0.75 -4.87 -16.92
N LEU A 388 1.08 -5.22 -15.68
CA LEU A 388 0.83 -4.39 -14.49
C LEU A 388 1.48 -3.02 -14.61
N LEU A 389 2.75 -2.96 -15.04
CA LEU A 389 3.46 -1.70 -15.17
C LEU A 389 2.80 -0.77 -16.22
N ARG A 390 2.25 -1.34 -17.30
CA ARG A 390 1.50 -0.59 -18.31
C ARG A 390 0.15 -0.13 -17.78
N GLN A 391 -0.53 -0.99 -17.00
CA GLN A 391 -1.79 -0.64 -16.37
C GLN A 391 -1.60 0.53 -15.39
N LEU A 392 -0.61 0.47 -14.50
CA LEU A 392 -0.28 1.56 -13.58
C LEU A 392 0.11 2.84 -14.31
N ASP A 393 0.84 2.75 -15.44
CA ASP A 393 1.09 3.93 -16.26
C ASP A 393 -0.21 4.55 -16.75
N ARG A 394 -1.12 3.74 -17.28
CA ARG A 394 -2.40 4.19 -17.83
C ARG A 394 -3.31 4.82 -16.78
N VAL A 395 -3.45 4.19 -15.61
CA VAL A 395 -4.47 4.58 -14.62
C VAL A 395 -3.97 5.58 -13.58
N MET A 396 -2.65 5.72 -13.42
CA MET A 396 -2.06 6.52 -12.35
C MET A 396 -0.99 7.50 -12.85
N VAL A 397 0.05 7.00 -13.52
CA VAL A 397 1.21 7.84 -13.87
C VAL A 397 0.89 8.84 -14.99
N ALA A 398 0.33 8.38 -16.11
CA ALA A 398 0.02 9.24 -17.25
C ALA A 398 -1.00 10.33 -16.92
N PRO A 399 -2.13 10.05 -16.22
CA PRO A 399 -3.06 11.09 -15.78
C PRO A 399 -2.43 12.11 -14.84
N LEU A 400 -1.50 11.69 -13.97
CA LEU A 400 -0.75 12.61 -13.12
C LEU A 400 0.19 13.52 -13.94
N VAL A 401 0.93 12.94 -14.89
CA VAL A 401 1.81 13.70 -15.80
C VAL A 401 1.01 14.70 -16.62
N GLU A 402 -0.19 14.35 -17.09
CA GLU A 402 -1.08 15.26 -17.79
C GLU A 402 -1.54 16.43 -16.89
N ARG A 403 -1.91 16.14 -15.64
CA ARG A 403 -2.25 17.19 -14.66
C ARG A 403 -1.07 18.14 -14.39
N LEU A 404 0.12 17.58 -14.24
CA LEU A 404 1.36 18.36 -14.07
C LEU A 404 1.65 19.24 -15.29
N ALA A 405 1.60 18.67 -16.50
CA ALA A 405 1.84 19.40 -17.75
C ALA A 405 0.82 20.53 -17.96
N ARG A 406 -0.46 20.27 -17.70
CA ARG A 406 -1.50 21.30 -17.76
C ARG A 406 -1.26 22.44 -16.76
N PHE A 407 -0.78 22.12 -15.56
CA PHE A 407 -0.41 23.16 -14.60
C PHE A 407 0.78 23.98 -15.10
N MET A 408 1.79 23.37 -15.73
CA MET A 408 2.90 24.12 -16.36
C MET A 408 2.38 25.14 -17.38
N GLU A 409 1.39 24.74 -18.21
CA GLU A 409 0.84 25.58 -19.27
C GLU A 409 -0.08 26.69 -18.77
N THR A 410 -0.89 26.41 -17.74
CA THR A 410 -2.05 27.24 -17.38
C THR A 410 -1.98 27.86 -16.00
N GLY A 411 -1.06 27.42 -15.14
CA GLY A 411 -1.05 27.78 -13.71
C GLY A 411 -2.28 27.30 -12.93
N THR A 412 -3.12 26.46 -13.54
CA THR A 412 -4.39 26.01 -12.97
C THR A 412 -4.31 24.55 -12.55
N LEU A 413 -4.64 24.28 -11.29
CA LEU A 413 -4.73 22.92 -10.76
C LEU A 413 -6.09 22.29 -11.06
N VAL A 414 -6.04 21.04 -11.52
CA VAL A 414 -7.20 20.17 -11.71
C VAL A 414 -7.24 19.15 -10.57
N HIS A 415 -8.44 18.78 -10.15
CA HIS A 415 -8.65 17.71 -9.18
C HIS A 415 -8.07 16.38 -9.66
#